data_AF-A0A4P9X8M6-F1
#
_entry.id   AF-A0A4P9X8M6-F1
#
_cell.length_a   1.000
_cell.length_b   1.000
_cell.length_c   1.000
_cell.angle_alpha   90.00
_cell.angle_beta   90.00
_cell.angle_gamma   90.00
#
_symmetry.space_group_name_H-M   'P 1'
#
loop_
_entity.id
_entity.type
_entity.pdbx_description
1 polymer ?
#
loop_
_entity_poly.entity_id
_entity_poly.type
_entity_poly.pdbx_seq_one_letter_code
_entity_poly.pdbx_strand_id
1 'polypeptide(L)'
;MHDADGSPYGARYAGDDATQTVERESTIPLPDVLYDQYLMLECRCFMGLFPEINRAWVTIDNRLFLWDYTASQGKPSASAAAAGAADDNLVTYDGQKQIIISVALVKPVAGVFLPQIEFLLVVTTPIEIILLGVTFEGPERRELAIIETGLAQSSDQILMGAIVSTAEGRVFMCGNNGHLFELEYRASAGLFSSRMNRINRTASSLAYFLPSFLHFGPDDGALSLAIDPHR
;
A
#
# COMPACT_ATOMS: atom_id res chain seq x y z
N MET A 1 46.42 -32.29 62.04
CA MET A 1 46.72 -30.86 62.27
C MET A 1 46.41 -30.17 60.97
N HIS A 2 45.33 -29.36 60.96
CA HIS A 2 44.92 -28.31 60.02
C HIS A 2 44.81 -28.63 58.52
N ASP A 3 43.89 -28.06 57.76
CA ASP A 3 42.56 -27.49 57.99
C ASP A 3 41.98 -27.32 56.59
N ALA A 4 40.65 -27.24 56.52
CA ALA A 4 39.89 -26.88 55.34
C ALA A 4 40.23 -25.46 54.84
N ASP A 5 40.15 -25.22 53.53
CA ASP A 5 39.23 -24.24 52.93
C ASP A 5 39.34 -24.29 51.40
N GLY A 6 38.24 -24.02 50.70
CA GLY A 6 38.24 -23.89 49.23
C GLY A 6 36.95 -24.33 48.56
N SER A 7 35.84 -23.67 48.88
CA SER A 7 34.67 -23.61 47.99
C SER A 7 35.11 -23.11 46.60
N PRO A 8 34.49 -23.64 45.53
CA PRO A 8 33.84 -22.68 44.65
C PRO A 8 32.48 -23.20 44.21
N TYR A 9 31.43 -22.53 44.66
CA TYR A 9 30.23 -22.31 43.87
C TYR A 9 30.62 -21.58 42.57
N GLY A 10 31.13 -22.33 41.60
CA GLY A 10 31.32 -21.89 40.23
C GLY A 10 30.24 -22.54 39.37
N ALA A 11 28.99 -22.10 39.54
CA ALA A 11 27.96 -22.39 38.55
C ALA A 11 28.45 -21.80 37.23
N ARG A 12 28.87 -22.68 36.31
CA ARG A 12 29.01 -22.32 34.91
C ARG A 12 27.61 -21.96 34.41
N TYR A 13 27.28 -20.68 34.47
CA TYR A 13 26.33 -20.11 33.53
C TYR A 13 27.00 -20.24 32.15
N ALA A 14 26.85 -21.41 31.54
CA ALA A 14 26.89 -21.51 30.09
C ALA A 14 25.65 -20.75 29.61
N GLY A 15 25.78 -19.42 29.54
CA GLY A 15 24.85 -18.61 28.80
C GLY A 15 25.01 -19.03 27.35
N ASP A 16 24.09 -19.86 26.87
CA ASP A 16 23.68 -19.82 25.47
C ASP A 16 23.04 -18.44 25.25
N ASP A 17 23.89 -17.41 25.25
CA ASP A 17 23.57 -16.13 24.64
C ASP A 17 23.84 -16.31 23.15
N ALA A 18 23.04 -17.19 22.53
CA ALA A 18 22.99 -17.34 21.10
C ALA A 18 22.45 -16.02 20.58
N THR A 19 23.35 -15.09 20.27
CA THR A 19 23.02 -13.84 19.60
C THR A 19 22.20 -14.21 18.38
N GLN A 20 20.91 -13.89 18.39
CA GLN A 20 20.06 -14.12 17.23
C GLN A 20 20.55 -13.19 16.12
N THR A 21 21.28 -13.76 15.17
CA THR A 21 21.78 -13.05 13.99
C THR A 21 20.77 -13.22 12.86
N VAL A 22 20.36 -12.10 12.26
CA VAL A 22 19.60 -12.13 11.02
C VAL A 22 20.59 -12.26 9.88
N GLU A 23 20.48 -13.34 9.11
CA GLU A 23 21.26 -13.54 7.89
C GLU A 23 20.38 -13.27 6.66
N ARG A 24 20.96 -12.60 5.68
CA ARG A 24 20.30 -12.37 4.39
C ARG A 24 20.26 -13.68 3.62
N GLU A 25 19.09 -14.27 3.50
CA GLU A 25 18.90 -15.53 2.77
C GLU A 25 18.96 -15.35 1.24
N SER A 26 18.29 -14.32 0.72
CA SER A 26 18.20 -14.12 -0.73
C SER A 26 17.99 -12.66 -1.12
N THR A 27 18.09 -12.36 -2.42
CA THR A 27 17.76 -11.06 -3.00
C THR A 27 17.20 -11.22 -4.39
N ILE A 28 16.13 -10.48 -4.61
CA ILE A 28 15.34 -10.55 -5.82
C ILE A 28 15.57 -9.23 -6.56
N PRO A 29 16.21 -9.25 -7.75
CA PRO A 29 16.38 -8.03 -8.53
C PRO A 29 15.03 -7.52 -9.03
N LEU A 30 14.99 -6.24 -9.40
CA LEU A 30 13.84 -5.69 -10.14
C LEU A 30 13.75 -6.39 -11.52
N PRO A 31 12.55 -6.68 -12.04
CA PRO A 31 12.36 -7.13 -13.41
C PRO A 31 13.05 -6.20 -14.42
N ASP A 32 13.72 -6.77 -15.42
CA ASP A 32 14.53 -6.00 -16.37
C ASP A 32 13.67 -5.03 -17.17
N VAL A 33 12.41 -5.39 -17.46
CA VAL A 33 11.44 -4.52 -18.14
C VAL A 33 11.23 -3.19 -17.42
N LEU A 34 11.36 -3.15 -16.09
CA LEU A 34 11.23 -1.92 -15.32
C LEU A 34 12.41 -0.97 -15.52
N TYR A 35 13.58 -1.48 -15.89
CA TYR A 35 14.75 -0.65 -16.15
C TYR A 35 14.51 0.27 -17.35
N ASP A 36 13.99 -0.28 -18.44
CA ASP A 36 13.66 0.50 -19.63
C ASP A 36 12.57 1.56 -19.35
N GLN A 37 11.56 1.21 -18.54
CA GLN A 37 10.54 2.17 -18.11
C GLN A 37 11.14 3.27 -17.23
N TYR A 38 12.05 2.92 -16.33
CA TYR A 38 12.71 3.86 -15.43
C TYR A 38 13.58 4.87 -16.20
N LEU A 39 14.23 4.45 -17.29
CA LEU A 39 14.99 5.36 -18.14
C LEU A 39 14.13 6.41 -18.84
N MET A 40 12.82 6.17 -18.97
CA MET A 40 11.84 7.12 -19.51
C MET A 40 11.17 7.99 -18.44
N LEU A 41 11.59 7.89 -17.19
CA LEU A 41 11.02 8.66 -16.07
C LEU A 41 11.15 10.16 -16.30
N GLU A 42 10.04 10.89 -16.23
CA GLU A 42 10.02 12.35 -16.41
C GLU A 42 9.88 13.10 -15.09
N CYS A 43 9.04 12.61 -14.16
CA CYS A 43 8.67 13.33 -12.95
C CYS A 43 9.08 12.60 -11.68
N ARG A 44 8.44 11.47 -11.36
CA ARG A 44 8.60 10.79 -10.05
C ARG A 44 8.41 9.28 -10.12
N CYS A 45 9.20 8.61 -9.28
CA CYS A 45 9.13 7.18 -9.07
C CYS A 45 8.90 6.90 -7.58
N PHE A 46 7.93 6.04 -7.26
CA PHE A 46 7.66 5.55 -5.91
C PHE A 46 7.57 4.02 -5.95
N MET A 47 7.89 3.37 -4.84
CA MET A 47 7.86 1.91 -4.78
C MET A 47 7.53 1.43 -3.38
N GLY A 48 7.09 0.18 -3.29
CA GLY A 48 6.77 -0.45 -2.02
C GLY A 48 6.46 -1.92 -2.16
N LEU A 49 5.95 -2.50 -1.07
CA LEU A 49 5.55 -3.88 -0.99
C LEU A 49 4.09 -3.96 -0.55
N PHE A 50 3.43 -5.01 -1.02
CA PHE A 50 2.16 -5.53 -0.52
C PHE A 50 2.37 -6.99 -0.08
N PRO A 51 2.94 -7.21 1.13
CA PRO A 51 3.23 -8.55 1.62
C PRO A 51 1.99 -9.44 1.74
N GLU A 52 0.81 -8.85 1.96
CA GLU A 52 -0.47 -9.54 2.09
C GLU A 52 -0.87 -10.31 0.84
N ILE A 53 -0.31 -9.92 -0.32
CA ILE A 53 -0.57 -10.54 -1.62
C ILE A 53 0.72 -10.97 -2.32
N ASN A 54 1.85 -10.99 -1.61
CA ASN A 54 3.16 -11.32 -2.18
C ASN A 54 3.49 -10.48 -3.42
N ARG A 55 3.25 -9.16 -3.39
CA ARG A 55 3.59 -8.27 -4.52
C ARG A 55 4.54 -7.17 -4.11
N ALA A 56 5.47 -6.86 -4.99
CA ALA A 56 6.17 -5.58 -4.99
C ALA A 56 5.50 -4.68 -6.02
N TRP A 57 5.61 -3.38 -5.82
CA TRP A 57 5.06 -2.40 -6.74
C TRP A 57 6.00 -1.23 -6.97
N VAL A 58 5.90 -0.64 -8.15
CA VAL A 58 6.56 0.62 -8.50
C VAL A 58 5.64 1.47 -9.35
N THR A 59 5.61 2.77 -9.11
CA THR A 59 5.01 3.74 -10.00
C THR A 59 6.10 4.48 -10.75
N ILE A 60 5.94 4.64 -12.05
CA ILE A 60 6.80 5.49 -12.88
C ILE A 60 5.85 6.49 -13.52
N ASP A 61 5.91 7.73 -13.04
CA ASP A 61 4.98 8.80 -13.38
C ASP A 61 3.51 8.39 -13.19
N ASN A 62 2.79 8.14 -14.28
CA ASN A 62 1.36 7.81 -14.30
C ASN A 62 1.08 6.30 -14.41
N ARG A 63 2.12 5.45 -14.45
CA ARG A 63 1.96 4.00 -14.60
C ARG A 63 2.30 3.29 -13.30
N LEU A 64 1.53 2.28 -12.95
CA LEU A 64 1.74 1.40 -11.80
C LEU A 64 2.08 0.00 -12.30
N PHE A 65 3.15 -0.57 -11.77
CA PHE A 65 3.60 -1.93 -12.06
C PHE A 65 3.62 -2.75 -10.78
N LEU A 66 3.17 -4.00 -10.84
CA LEU A 66 3.25 -4.95 -9.74
C LEU A 66 3.80 -6.29 -10.22
N TRP A 67 4.57 -6.97 -9.38
CA TRP A 67 5.08 -8.31 -9.68
C TRP A 67 5.17 -9.17 -8.42
N ASP A 68 5.05 -10.49 -8.58
CA ASP A 68 5.28 -11.43 -7.46
C ASP A 68 6.79 -11.57 -7.22
N TYR A 69 7.24 -11.11 -6.07
CA TYR A 69 8.65 -11.25 -5.68
C TYR A 69 8.98 -12.70 -5.27
N THR A 70 7.99 -13.55 -4.98
CA THR A 70 8.21 -14.96 -4.64
C THR A 70 8.39 -15.86 -5.86
N ALA A 71 8.13 -15.34 -7.08
CA ALA A 71 8.23 -16.12 -8.33
C ALA A 71 9.64 -16.70 -8.57
N SER A 72 10.67 -15.99 -8.12
CA SER A 72 12.08 -16.41 -8.17
C SER A 72 12.37 -17.70 -7.38
N GLN A 73 11.47 -18.17 -6.51
CA GLN A 73 11.62 -19.41 -5.73
C GLN A 73 11.23 -20.69 -6.51
N GLY A 74 11.13 -20.63 -7.84
CA GLY A 74 11.16 -21.82 -8.69
C GLY A 74 9.81 -22.39 -9.17
N LYS A 75 8.72 -21.62 -9.09
CA LYS A 75 7.46 -21.96 -9.78
C LYS A 75 7.01 -20.81 -10.68
N PRO A 76 7.01 -20.98 -12.02
CA PRO A 76 6.33 -20.01 -12.89
C PRO A 76 4.83 -19.93 -12.52
N SER A 77 4.21 -18.75 -12.67
CA SER A 77 2.74 -18.64 -12.65
C SER A 77 2.14 -19.46 -13.80
N ALA A 78 0.82 -19.67 -13.88
CA ALA A 78 0.23 -20.36 -15.05
C ALA A 78 0.18 -19.42 -16.27
N SER A 79 0.06 -18.11 -16.07
CA SER A 79 0.35 -17.07 -17.08
C SER A 79 1.71 -17.32 -17.73
N ALA A 80 2.72 -17.58 -16.87
CA ALA A 80 3.99 -18.29 -17.04
C ALA A 80 4.27 -19.09 -18.32
N ALA A 81 3.30 -19.95 -18.62
CA ALA A 81 3.48 -21.07 -19.53
C ALA A 81 2.92 -20.78 -20.93
N ALA A 82 2.12 -19.73 -21.07
CA ALA A 82 1.39 -19.43 -22.30
C ALA A 82 2.06 -18.34 -23.15
N ALA A 83 2.91 -17.47 -22.57
CA ALA A 83 3.58 -16.39 -23.27
C ALA A 83 5.11 -16.58 -23.23
N GLY A 84 5.73 -16.82 -24.39
CA GLY A 84 7.19 -16.94 -24.52
C GLY A 84 7.95 -15.61 -24.35
N ALA A 85 7.68 -14.85 -23.28
CA ALA A 85 8.25 -13.53 -22.98
C ALA A 85 8.91 -13.53 -21.60
N ALA A 86 10.01 -12.81 -21.48
CA ALA A 86 10.98 -12.90 -20.39
C ALA A 86 10.53 -12.40 -19.00
N ASP A 87 9.27 -11.95 -18.79
CA ASP A 87 8.82 -11.36 -17.52
C ASP A 87 7.28 -11.49 -17.32
N ASP A 88 6.80 -12.72 -17.27
CA ASP A 88 5.38 -13.15 -17.36
C ASP A 88 4.56 -13.00 -16.05
N ASN A 89 4.95 -12.06 -15.19
CA ASN A 89 4.26 -11.81 -13.94
C ASN A 89 4.23 -10.32 -13.55
N LEU A 90 4.59 -9.46 -14.51
CA LEU A 90 4.45 -8.02 -14.37
C LEU A 90 3.03 -7.61 -14.77
N VAL A 91 2.26 -7.15 -13.79
CA VAL A 91 0.95 -6.55 -14.00
C VAL A 91 1.13 -5.04 -14.12
N THR A 92 0.59 -4.46 -15.19
CA THR A 92 0.68 -3.02 -15.45
C THR A 92 -0.71 -2.38 -15.39
N TYR A 93 -0.80 -1.24 -14.72
CA TYR A 93 -1.92 -0.32 -14.80
C TYR A 93 -1.45 1.03 -15.34
N ASP A 94 -2.02 1.46 -16.46
CA ASP A 94 -1.67 2.69 -17.17
C ASP A 94 -2.89 3.56 -17.51
N GLY A 95 -3.96 3.43 -16.73
CA GLY A 95 -5.19 4.20 -16.90
C GLY A 95 -5.11 5.67 -16.48
N GLN A 96 -4.00 6.10 -15.87
CA GLN A 96 -3.86 7.48 -15.37
C GLN A 96 -3.23 8.40 -16.39
N LYS A 97 -3.67 9.66 -16.41
CA LYS A 97 -3.06 10.74 -17.20
C LYS A 97 -2.16 11.65 -16.37
N GLN A 98 -2.28 11.57 -15.05
CA GLN A 98 -1.51 12.36 -14.10
C GLN A 98 -0.57 11.45 -13.35
N ILE A 99 0.51 12.03 -12.82
CA ILE A 99 1.44 11.31 -11.97
C ILE A 99 0.71 10.69 -10.78
N ILE A 100 1.06 9.46 -10.46
CA ILE A 100 0.60 8.77 -9.26
C ILE A 100 1.40 9.31 -8.07
N ILE A 101 0.69 9.70 -7.01
CA ILE A 101 1.25 10.26 -5.78
C ILE A 101 1.41 9.19 -4.72
N SER A 102 0.42 8.34 -4.53
CA SER A 102 0.48 7.22 -3.60
C SER A 102 -0.41 6.05 -4.04
N VAL A 103 -0.02 4.86 -3.59
CA VAL A 103 -0.74 3.61 -3.81
C VAL A 103 -0.84 2.87 -2.49
N ALA A 104 -2.02 2.34 -2.16
CA ALA A 104 -2.21 1.48 -1.01
C ALA A 104 -3.10 0.29 -1.32
N LEU A 105 -2.75 -0.87 -0.77
CA LEU A 105 -3.58 -2.06 -0.79
C LEU A 105 -4.52 -2.04 0.43
N VAL A 106 -5.81 -2.22 0.19
CA VAL A 106 -6.83 -2.19 1.26
C VAL A 106 -7.81 -3.35 1.10
N LYS A 107 -8.45 -3.76 2.19
CA LYS A 107 -9.59 -4.68 2.13
C LYS A 107 -10.85 -3.93 1.69
N PRO A 108 -11.72 -4.53 0.84
CA PRO A 108 -13.00 -3.94 0.51
C PRO A 108 -13.94 -4.01 1.72
N VAL A 109 -14.76 -2.98 1.90
CA VAL A 109 -15.91 -3.05 2.80
C VAL A 109 -16.84 -4.20 2.36
N ALA A 110 -17.24 -5.03 3.32
CA ALA A 110 -18.09 -6.19 3.09
C ALA A 110 -19.39 -5.81 2.37
N GLY A 111 -19.74 -6.57 1.32
CA GLY A 111 -20.96 -6.37 0.55
C GLY A 111 -20.94 -5.21 -0.45
N VAL A 112 -19.84 -4.47 -0.60
CA VAL A 112 -19.72 -3.43 -1.64
C VAL A 112 -19.38 -4.02 -3.00
N PHE A 113 -18.40 -4.91 -3.04
CA PHE A 113 -17.86 -5.49 -4.26
C PHE A 113 -18.22 -6.97 -4.38
N LEU A 114 -18.10 -7.51 -5.59
CA LEU A 114 -18.26 -8.94 -5.81
C LEU A 114 -17.15 -9.72 -5.07
N PRO A 115 -17.44 -10.93 -4.55
CA PRO A 115 -16.48 -11.69 -3.74
C PRO A 115 -15.13 -11.97 -4.40
N GLN A 116 -15.06 -12.00 -5.74
CA GLN A 116 -13.78 -12.17 -6.44
C GLN A 116 -12.82 -10.98 -6.30
N ILE A 117 -13.32 -9.79 -5.96
CA ILE A 117 -12.49 -8.61 -5.65
C ILE A 117 -12.03 -8.76 -4.20
N GLU A 118 -10.86 -9.35 -4.00
CA GLU A 118 -10.35 -9.72 -2.68
C GLU A 118 -9.67 -8.55 -1.95
N PHE A 119 -9.14 -7.60 -2.72
CA PHE A 119 -8.50 -6.37 -2.26
C PHE A 119 -8.83 -5.22 -3.22
N LEU A 120 -8.56 -4.01 -2.78
CA LEU A 120 -8.60 -2.81 -3.61
C LEU A 120 -7.22 -2.16 -3.61
N LEU A 121 -6.84 -1.59 -4.75
CA LEU A 121 -5.78 -0.59 -4.82
C LEU A 121 -6.42 0.78 -4.77
N VAL A 122 -6.04 1.56 -3.76
CA VAL A 122 -6.33 3.00 -3.71
C VAL A 122 -5.17 3.70 -4.41
N VAL A 123 -5.44 4.30 -5.56
CA VAL A 123 -4.46 5.07 -6.35
C VAL A 123 -4.83 6.53 -6.27
N THR A 124 -3.87 7.39 -5.93
CA THR A 124 -4.11 8.85 -5.87
C THR A 124 -3.22 9.59 -6.85
N THR A 125 -3.77 10.65 -7.41
CA THR A 125 -3.06 11.62 -8.27
C THR A 125 -3.31 13.04 -7.73
N PRO A 126 -2.70 14.09 -8.31
CA PRO A 126 -3.01 15.45 -7.92
C PRO A 126 -4.47 15.85 -8.07
N ILE A 127 -5.27 15.15 -8.89
CA ILE A 127 -6.66 15.56 -9.17
C ILE A 127 -7.72 14.51 -8.81
N GLU A 128 -7.35 13.24 -8.62
CA GLU A 128 -8.30 12.17 -8.37
C GLU A 128 -7.78 11.09 -7.42
N ILE A 129 -8.71 10.41 -6.76
CA ILE A 129 -8.54 9.22 -5.95
C ILE A 129 -9.39 8.13 -6.59
N ILE A 130 -8.79 6.99 -6.90
CA ILE A 130 -9.42 5.91 -7.68
C ILE A 130 -9.33 4.60 -6.91
N LEU A 131 -10.39 3.81 -6.99
CA LEU A 131 -10.40 2.44 -6.49
C LEU A 131 -10.32 1.45 -7.65
N LEU A 132 -9.28 0.62 -7.65
CA LEU A 132 -9.14 -0.52 -8.55
C LEU A 132 -9.37 -1.80 -7.76
N GLY A 133 -10.09 -2.75 -8.34
CA GLY A 133 -10.25 -4.09 -7.80
C GLY A 133 -9.01 -4.93 -8.07
N VAL A 134 -8.64 -5.78 -7.11
CA VAL A 134 -7.61 -6.79 -7.27
C VAL A 134 -8.27 -8.16 -7.18
N THR A 135 -8.10 -8.95 -8.23
CA THR A 135 -8.56 -10.34 -8.27
C THR A 135 -7.38 -11.28 -8.43
N PHE A 136 -7.58 -12.52 -8.01
CA PHE A 136 -6.59 -13.58 -8.16
C PHE A 136 -7.17 -14.75 -8.93
N GLU A 137 -6.38 -15.27 -9.85
CA GLU A 137 -6.65 -16.49 -10.60
C GLU A 137 -5.55 -17.52 -10.33
N GLY A 138 -5.85 -18.78 -10.63
CA GLY A 138 -4.91 -19.88 -10.47
C GLY A 138 -4.61 -20.26 -9.01
N PRO A 139 -3.74 -21.26 -8.82
CA PRO A 139 -3.34 -21.73 -7.49
C PRO A 139 -2.50 -20.68 -6.76
N GLU A 140 -2.58 -20.67 -5.42
CA GLU A 140 -1.73 -19.85 -4.54
C GLU A 140 -1.78 -18.33 -4.80
N ARG A 141 -2.83 -17.80 -5.46
CA ARG A 141 -2.99 -16.37 -5.77
C ARG A 141 -1.82 -15.78 -6.58
N ARG A 142 -1.23 -16.57 -7.47
CA ARG A 142 -0.08 -16.14 -8.29
C ARG A 142 -0.49 -15.25 -9.46
N GLU A 143 -1.69 -15.43 -10.00
CA GLU A 143 -2.15 -14.63 -11.15
C GLU A 143 -2.98 -13.47 -10.63
N LEU A 144 -2.41 -12.27 -10.64
CA LEU A 144 -3.09 -11.06 -10.21
C LEU A 144 -3.68 -10.35 -11.42
N ALA A 145 -4.92 -9.90 -11.31
CA ALA A 145 -5.51 -8.95 -12.27
C ALA A 145 -6.01 -7.69 -11.57
N ILE A 146 -5.87 -6.55 -12.25
CA ILE A 146 -6.40 -5.27 -11.83
C ILE A 146 -7.66 -4.98 -12.62
N ILE A 147 -8.74 -4.66 -11.93
CA ILE A 147 -10.05 -4.36 -12.51
C ILE A 147 -10.44 -2.92 -12.20
N GLU A 148 -10.80 -2.15 -13.22
CA GLU A 148 -11.35 -0.82 -12.99
C GLU A 148 -12.77 -0.92 -12.40
N THR A 149 -12.97 -0.36 -11.20
CA THR A 149 -14.28 -0.37 -10.55
C THR A 149 -15.22 0.74 -11.05
N GLY A 150 -14.66 1.70 -11.77
CA GLY A 150 -15.32 2.96 -12.15
C GLY A 150 -15.60 3.90 -10.98
N LEU A 151 -15.01 3.67 -9.79
CA LEU A 151 -15.12 4.58 -8.65
C LEU A 151 -13.90 5.52 -8.62
N ALA A 152 -14.18 6.81 -8.81
CA ALA A 152 -13.22 7.90 -8.72
C ALA A 152 -13.82 9.08 -7.96
N GLN A 153 -12.98 9.81 -7.23
CA GLN A 153 -13.37 10.98 -6.43
C GLN A 153 -12.31 12.06 -6.60
N SER A 154 -12.74 13.32 -6.78
CA SER A 154 -11.82 14.45 -6.86
C SER A 154 -10.94 14.53 -5.60
N SER A 155 -9.65 14.74 -5.78
CA SER A 155 -8.73 15.10 -4.70
C SER A 155 -8.73 16.61 -4.43
N ASP A 156 -9.41 17.42 -5.25
CA ASP A 156 -9.46 18.89 -5.16
C ASP A 156 -8.06 19.52 -5.00
N GLN A 157 -7.06 19.00 -5.74
CA GLN A 157 -5.66 19.45 -5.69
C GLN A 157 -4.92 19.16 -4.37
N ILE A 158 -5.52 18.38 -3.46
CA ILE A 158 -4.88 17.93 -2.23
C ILE A 158 -4.09 16.66 -2.54
N LEU A 159 -2.77 16.71 -2.34
CA LEU A 159 -1.89 15.57 -2.58
C LEU A 159 -2.03 14.58 -1.41
N MET A 160 -2.66 13.44 -1.66
CA MET A 160 -2.84 12.39 -0.67
C MET A 160 -1.57 11.54 -0.56
N GLY A 161 -0.76 11.79 0.46
CA GLY A 161 0.57 11.17 0.58
C GLY A 161 0.59 9.87 1.37
N ALA A 162 -0.23 9.75 2.42
CA ALA A 162 -0.29 8.57 3.28
C ALA A 162 -1.72 8.01 3.28
N ILE A 163 -1.84 6.69 3.12
CA ILE A 163 -3.12 5.98 3.09
C ILE A 163 -3.02 4.76 3.99
N VAL A 164 -4.01 4.56 4.84
CA VAL A 164 -4.15 3.36 5.68
C VAL A 164 -5.57 2.83 5.61
N SER A 165 -5.74 1.55 5.94
CA SER A 165 -7.06 0.95 6.04
C SER A 165 -7.22 0.13 7.31
N THR A 166 -8.48 -0.01 7.72
CA THR A 166 -8.91 -0.91 8.78
C THR A 166 -9.18 -2.30 8.23
N ALA A 167 -9.27 -3.31 9.10
CA ALA A 167 -9.62 -4.67 8.70
C ALA A 167 -11.02 -4.76 8.06
N GLU A 168 -11.93 -3.86 8.43
CA GLU A 168 -13.29 -3.75 7.91
C GLU A 168 -13.36 -2.99 6.57
N GLY A 169 -12.24 -2.48 6.07
CA GLY A 169 -12.12 -1.83 4.76
C GLY A 169 -12.37 -0.33 4.74
N ARG A 170 -12.52 0.33 5.90
CA ARG A 170 -12.50 1.80 5.97
C ARG A 170 -11.12 2.31 5.56
N VAL A 171 -11.09 3.36 4.75
CA VAL A 171 -9.85 3.94 4.20
C VAL A 171 -9.67 5.36 4.70
N PHE A 172 -8.50 5.63 5.27
CA PHE A 172 -8.10 6.95 5.74
C PHE A 172 -6.89 7.45 4.98
N MET A 173 -6.84 8.75 4.74
CA MET A 173 -5.78 9.38 3.96
C MET A 173 -5.38 10.71 4.59
N CYS A 174 -4.10 11.04 4.52
CA CYS A 174 -3.60 12.36 4.89
C CYS A 174 -3.20 13.15 3.64
N GLY A 175 -3.76 14.35 3.55
CA GLY A 175 -3.38 15.33 2.55
C GLY A 175 -2.14 16.11 2.96
N ASN A 176 -1.42 16.64 1.97
CA ASN A 176 -0.33 17.60 2.18
C ASN A 176 -0.77 18.92 2.85
N ASN A 177 -2.08 19.12 3.05
CA ASN A 177 -2.67 20.22 3.81
C ASN A 177 -2.88 19.90 5.30
N GLY A 178 -2.33 18.79 5.81
CA GLY A 178 -2.41 18.42 7.23
C GLY A 178 -3.75 17.84 7.68
N HIS A 179 -4.72 17.69 6.77
CA HIS A 179 -6.03 17.15 7.10
C HIS A 179 -6.12 15.63 6.93
N LEU A 180 -6.90 15.00 7.82
CA LEU A 180 -7.30 13.61 7.73
C LEU A 180 -8.61 13.50 6.94
N PHE A 181 -8.62 12.62 5.96
CA PHE A 181 -9.79 12.31 5.15
C PHE A 181 -10.18 10.85 5.32
N GLU A 182 -11.48 10.58 5.28
CA GLU A 182 -12.02 9.22 5.13
C GLU A 182 -12.63 9.09 3.74
N LEU A 183 -12.28 8.01 3.04
CA LEU A 183 -12.87 7.65 1.76
C LEU A 183 -14.00 6.64 2.01
N GLU A 184 -15.25 7.10 1.88
CA GLU A 184 -16.43 6.25 1.96
C GLU A 184 -16.84 5.78 0.58
N TYR A 185 -17.09 4.48 0.41
CA TYR A 185 -17.54 3.90 -0.85
C TYR A 185 -18.63 2.83 -0.61
N ARG A 186 -19.56 2.69 -1.55
CA ARG A 186 -20.81 1.91 -1.38
C ARG A 186 -21.22 1.18 -2.66
N ALA A 187 -21.97 0.09 -2.53
CA ALA A 187 -22.41 -0.75 -3.66
C ALA A 187 -23.28 0.03 -4.66
N SER A 188 -24.22 0.83 -4.15
CA SER A 188 -25.18 1.59 -4.95
C SER A 188 -25.17 3.07 -4.60
N ALA A 189 -25.43 3.91 -5.60
CA ALA A 189 -25.69 5.32 -5.37
C ALA A 189 -27.04 5.49 -4.67
N GLY A 190 -27.16 6.55 -3.87
CA GLY A 190 -28.45 7.02 -3.35
C GLY A 190 -29.03 8.10 -4.26
N LEU A 191 -30.29 8.47 -4.04
CA LEU A 191 -30.97 9.52 -4.82
C LEU A 191 -30.23 10.87 -4.81
N PHE A 192 -29.45 11.13 -3.75
CA PHE A 192 -28.67 12.35 -3.55
C PHE A 192 -27.23 12.08 -3.11
N SER A 193 -26.71 10.86 -3.28
CA SER A 193 -25.37 10.50 -2.79
C SER A 193 -24.59 9.66 -3.80
N SER A 194 -23.35 10.08 -4.10
CA SER A 194 -22.40 9.33 -4.92
C SER A 194 -22.07 7.97 -4.30
N ARG A 195 -21.64 7.02 -5.14
CA ARG A 195 -21.09 5.73 -4.71
C ARG A 195 -19.77 5.86 -3.96
N MET A 196 -19.05 6.96 -4.12
CA MET A 196 -17.82 7.26 -3.41
C MET A 196 -17.79 8.72 -2.98
N ASN A 197 -17.36 8.98 -1.75
CA ASN A 197 -17.25 10.32 -1.18
C ASN A 197 -15.97 10.42 -0.35
N ARG A 198 -15.32 11.58 -0.40
CA ARG A 198 -14.20 11.92 0.47
C ARG A 198 -14.67 12.89 1.55
N ILE A 199 -14.49 12.53 2.82
CA ILE A 199 -14.97 13.29 3.97
C ILE A 199 -13.76 13.80 4.76
N ASN A 200 -13.65 15.11 4.96
CA ASN A 200 -12.63 15.67 5.86
C ASN A 200 -13.06 15.42 7.32
N ARG A 201 -12.26 14.66 8.06
CA ARG A 201 -12.51 14.31 9.48
C ARG A 201 -11.88 15.29 10.47
N THR A 202 -10.98 16.14 10.01
CA THR A 202 -10.26 17.13 10.84
C THR A 202 -10.74 18.56 10.68
N ALA A 203 -11.51 18.87 9.63
CA ALA A 203 -12.08 20.19 9.46
C ALA A 203 -13.07 20.47 10.59
N SER A 204 -12.74 21.42 11.47
CA SER A 204 -13.75 22.05 12.32
C SER A 204 -14.68 22.87 11.43
N SER A 205 -15.99 22.70 11.57
CA SER A 205 -16.99 23.42 10.78
C SER A 205 -16.80 24.94 10.76
N LEU A 206 -16.16 25.49 11.82
CA LEU A 206 -15.82 26.91 11.95
C LEU A 206 -14.66 27.37 11.06
N ALA A 207 -13.75 26.48 10.66
CA ALA A 207 -12.59 26.83 9.83
C ALA A 207 -12.99 27.25 8.41
N TYR A 208 -14.12 26.75 7.89
CA TYR A 208 -14.68 27.16 6.59
C TYR A 208 -15.15 28.63 6.57
N PHE A 209 -15.40 29.22 7.74
CA PHE A 209 -15.87 30.60 7.86
C PHE A 209 -14.76 31.57 8.28
N LEU A 210 -13.54 31.07 8.51
CA LEU A 210 -12.41 31.91 8.85
C LEU A 210 -11.68 32.37 7.58
N PRO A 211 -11.41 33.67 7.44
CA PRO A 211 -10.53 34.16 6.38
C PRO A 211 -9.17 33.44 6.42
N SER A 212 -8.58 33.21 5.26
CA SER A 212 -7.34 32.45 5.10
C SER A 212 -6.16 33.02 5.92
N PHE A 213 -6.16 34.32 6.22
CA PHE A 213 -5.14 34.99 7.04
C PHE A 213 -5.27 34.73 8.56
N LEU A 214 -6.35 34.08 9.01
CA LEU A 214 -6.56 33.68 10.42
C LEU A 214 -6.31 32.19 10.65
N HIS A 215 -5.83 31.46 9.65
CA HIS A 215 -5.35 30.08 9.84
C HIS A 215 -4.02 30.13 10.60
N PHE A 216 -4.09 30.03 11.93
CA PHE A 216 -2.94 29.86 12.81
C PHE A 216 -2.80 28.38 13.15
N GLY A 217 -1.96 27.68 12.39
CA GLY A 217 -1.58 26.30 12.63
C GLY A 217 -0.32 25.98 11.82
N PRO A 218 0.52 25.03 12.26
CA PRO A 218 1.65 24.60 11.46
C PRO A 218 1.14 24.02 10.14
N ASP A 219 1.66 24.51 9.01
CA ASP A 219 1.47 23.96 7.65
C ASP A 219 2.19 22.60 7.45
N ASP A 220 2.56 21.92 8.54
CA ASP A 220 3.20 20.62 8.47
C ASP A 220 2.13 19.56 8.20
N GLY A 221 2.08 19.13 6.93
CA GLY A 221 1.28 17.98 6.51
C GLY A 221 1.63 16.74 7.34
N ALA A 222 0.63 15.94 7.69
CA ALA A 222 0.86 14.66 8.35
C ALA A 222 1.66 13.73 7.40
N LEU A 223 2.86 13.34 7.83
CA LEU A 223 3.80 12.56 7.03
C LEU A 223 3.43 11.07 6.94
N SER A 224 2.73 10.55 7.96
CA SER A 224 2.42 9.13 8.08
C SER A 224 1.13 8.90 8.86
N LEU A 225 0.48 7.78 8.58
CA LEU A 225 -0.69 7.29 9.28
C LEU A 225 -0.43 5.85 9.72
N ALA A 226 -1.00 5.47 10.85
CA ALA A 226 -1.01 4.09 11.34
C ALA A 226 -2.38 3.78 11.95
N ILE A 227 -2.81 2.55 11.78
CA ILE A 227 -3.99 1.99 12.47
C ILE A 227 -3.47 1.08 13.58
N ASP A 228 -4.01 1.21 14.78
CA ASP A 228 -3.84 0.22 15.84
C ASP A 228 -4.93 -0.85 15.65
N PRO A 229 -4.61 -2.07 15.18
CA PRO A 229 -5.62 -3.10 14.94
C PRO A 229 -6.21 -3.68 16.24
N HIS A 230 -5.66 -3.34 17.40
CA HIS A 230 -6.10 -3.86 18.70
C HIS A 230 -6.99 -2.90 19.50
N ARG A 231 -7.34 -1.75 18.93
CA ARG A 231 -8.18 -0.72 19.58
C ARG A 231 -9.27 -0.20 18.65
#